data_AF-C0D6K7-F1
#
_entry.id   AF-C0D6K7-F1
#
_cell.length_a   1.000
_cell.length_b   1.000
_cell.length_c   1.000
_cell.angle_alpha   90.00
_cell.angle_beta   90.00
_cell.angle_gamma   90.00
#
_symmetry.space_group_name_H-M   'P 1'
#
loop_
_entity.id
_entity.type
_entity.pdbx_description
1 polymer ?
#
loop_
_entity_poly.entity_id
_entity_poly.type
_entity_poly.pdbx_seq_one_letter_code
_entity_poly.pdbx_strand_id
1 'polypeptide(L)'
;MYTYEQKCVMNLGDAYTLLYGFIAGNLIGRLGKSGERAVREATRQFGYDRAETTRKRHLEVNAKINMLNLFTLFHDLPSDPRFRRELQEINPQERVSHTLVCPMADIWAEYGQKAIGRIYCEEFHPACYNHYAFDKTQVNLSKTLTQDGDEYCDFNVILRPETLPEDLKPVCFAEYDPCYREPEIPHVETDGKKGFALLSVKLYFYLLKYAALQLGEAGVQAVREGLNQFADAMGDLFLKRAAEDGLAVDRAYVRDNLPVDLDTQVDAPLWEAYGDYNARGEMQKEFCDRLAEKVGI
;
A
#
# COMPACT_ATOMS: atom_id res chain seq x y z
N MET A 1 0.42 -22.56 13.47
CA MET A 1 -0.97 -22.08 13.48
C MET A 1 -0.95 -20.65 13.97
N TYR A 2 -1.52 -19.70 13.23
CA TYR A 2 -1.51 -18.28 13.57
C TYR A 2 -2.58 -17.94 14.62
N THR A 3 -2.34 -16.93 15.46
CA THR A 3 -3.35 -16.40 16.39
C THR A 3 -4.47 -15.67 15.64
N TYR A 4 -5.57 -15.33 16.31
CA TYR A 4 -6.66 -14.56 15.70
C TYR A 4 -6.17 -13.19 15.24
N GLU A 5 -5.41 -12.48 16.07
CA GLU A 5 -4.87 -11.15 15.75
C GLU A 5 -3.92 -11.21 14.54
N GLN A 6 -3.07 -12.25 14.48
CA GLN A 6 -2.20 -12.49 13.34
C GLN A 6 -3.01 -12.71 12.05
N LYS A 7 -4.10 -13.49 12.12
CA LYS A 7 -4.99 -13.71 10.98
C LYS A 7 -5.72 -12.43 10.56
N CYS A 8 -6.14 -11.59 11.51
CA CYS A 8 -6.72 -10.30 11.19
C CYS A 8 -5.73 -9.42 10.41
N VAL A 9 -4.47 -9.32 10.86
CA VAL A 9 -3.43 -8.58 10.13
C VAL A 9 -3.22 -9.16 8.72
N MET A 10 -3.17 -10.49 8.59
CA MET A 10 -3.06 -11.14 7.28
C MET A 10 -4.25 -10.80 6.36
N ASN A 11 -5.47 -10.82 6.90
CA ASN A 11 -6.70 -10.53 6.16
C ASN A 11 -6.76 -9.06 5.73
N LEU A 12 -6.34 -8.13 6.58
CA LEU A 12 -6.21 -6.71 6.24
C LEU A 12 -5.22 -6.50 5.09
N GLY A 13 -4.07 -7.18 5.14
CA GLY A 13 -3.06 -7.13 4.07
C GLY A 13 -3.56 -7.72 2.75
N ASP A 14 -4.28 -8.83 2.80
CA ASP A 14 -4.86 -9.46 1.61
C ASP A 14 -5.95 -8.59 0.98
N ALA A 15 -6.84 -8.01 1.80
CA ALA A 15 -7.88 -7.10 1.33
C ALA A 15 -7.31 -5.84 0.67
N TYR A 16 -6.30 -5.21 1.29
CA TYR A 16 -5.55 -4.10 0.69
C TYR A 16 -4.95 -4.48 -0.68
N THR A 17 -4.39 -5.67 -0.78
CA THR A 17 -3.74 -6.17 -2.00
C THR A 17 -4.74 -6.46 -3.12
N LEU A 18 -5.86 -7.09 -2.78
CA LEU A 18 -6.91 -7.45 -3.74
C LEU A 18 -7.68 -6.21 -4.22
N LEU A 19 -7.88 -5.20 -3.37
CA LEU A 19 -8.46 -3.91 -3.78
C LEU A 19 -7.75 -3.33 -5.00
N TYR A 20 -6.40 -3.30 -4.97
CA TYR A 20 -5.60 -2.90 -6.12
C TYR A 20 -5.86 -3.80 -7.33
N GLY A 21 -5.75 -5.12 -7.13
CA GLY A 21 -5.81 -6.10 -8.20
C GLY A 21 -7.11 -6.04 -9.00
N PHE A 22 -8.25 -5.92 -8.31
CA PHE A 22 -9.56 -5.85 -8.94
C PHE A 22 -9.80 -4.52 -9.66
N ILE A 23 -9.50 -3.38 -9.04
CA ILE A 23 -9.70 -2.07 -9.67
C ILE A 23 -8.77 -1.89 -10.87
N ALA A 24 -7.47 -2.14 -10.70
CA ALA A 24 -6.49 -2.01 -11.76
C ALA A 24 -6.74 -3.01 -12.90
N GLY A 25 -7.07 -4.27 -12.56
CA GLY A 25 -7.43 -5.30 -13.52
C GLY A 25 -8.65 -4.91 -14.36
N ASN A 26 -9.68 -4.32 -13.74
CA ASN A 26 -10.87 -3.89 -14.44
C ASN A 26 -10.62 -2.69 -15.37
N LEU A 27 -9.87 -1.68 -14.89
CA LEU A 27 -9.44 -0.54 -15.71
C LEU A 27 -8.66 -1.00 -16.96
N ILE A 28 -7.70 -1.90 -16.80
CA ILE A 28 -6.88 -2.43 -17.90
C ILE A 28 -7.72 -3.30 -18.83
N GLY A 29 -8.54 -4.19 -18.28
CA GLY A 29 -9.36 -5.11 -19.07
C GLY A 29 -10.38 -4.40 -19.94
N ARG A 30 -11.01 -3.33 -19.44
CA ARG A 30 -12.04 -2.57 -20.17
C ARG A 30 -11.46 -1.51 -21.09
N LEU A 31 -10.40 -0.84 -20.68
CA LEU A 31 -9.89 0.38 -21.33
C LEU A 31 -8.49 0.19 -21.93
N GLY A 32 -7.97 -1.04 -21.94
CA GLY A 32 -6.70 -1.41 -22.56
C GLY A 32 -5.53 -0.55 -22.09
N LYS A 33 -4.70 -0.12 -23.05
CA LYS A 33 -3.49 0.68 -22.79
C LYS A 33 -3.78 2.01 -22.08
N SER A 34 -4.92 2.63 -22.35
CA SER A 34 -5.31 3.86 -21.66
C SER A 34 -5.66 3.60 -20.19
N GLY A 35 -6.31 2.46 -19.89
CA GLY A 35 -6.52 2.00 -18.52
C GLY A 35 -5.20 1.72 -17.80
N GLU A 36 -4.28 1.00 -18.44
CA GLU A 36 -2.95 0.72 -17.86
C GLU A 36 -2.17 1.99 -17.55
N ARG A 37 -2.17 2.97 -18.47
CA ARG A 37 -1.51 4.26 -18.25
C ARG A 37 -2.07 5.00 -17.04
N ALA A 38 -3.40 5.01 -16.87
CA ALA A 38 -4.05 5.64 -15.73
C ALA A 38 -3.72 4.91 -14.42
N VAL A 39 -3.73 3.56 -14.42
CA VAL A 39 -3.31 2.74 -13.27
C VAL A 39 -1.88 3.05 -12.86
N ARG A 40 -0.94 3.03 -13.81
CA ARG A 40 0.49 3.30 -13.52
C ARG A 40 0.68 4.69 -12.91
N GLU A 41 0.01 5.69 -13.47
CA GLU A 41 0.06 7.05 -12.91
C GLU A 41 -0.57 7.13 -11.52
N ALA A 42 -1.74 6.55 -11.31
CA ALA A 42 -2.38 6.48 -9.99
C ALA A 42 -1.46 5.85 -8.95
N THR A 43 -0.81 4.74 -9.28
CA THR A 43 0.12 4.03 -8.39
C THR A 43 1.34 4.88 -8.03
N ARG A 44 1.90 5.63 -8.98
CA ARG A 44 2.99 6.58 -8.69
C ARG A 44 2.56 7.69 -7.74
N GLN A 45 1.38 8.26 -7.98
CA GLN A 45 0.83 9.37 -7.18
C GLN A 45 0.51 8.93 -5.76
N PHE A 46 0.00 7.71 -5.60
CA PHE A 46 -0.11 7.07 -4.28
C PHE A 46 1.26 6.92 -3.60
N GLY A 47 2.29 6.49 -4.34
CA GLY A 47 3.66 6.42 -3.84
C GLY A 47 4.18 7.79 -3.37
N TYR A 48 3.96 8.85 -4.13
CA TYR A 48 4.37 10.22 -3.78
C TYR A 48 3.69 10.71 -2.51
N ASP A 49 2.37 10.57 -2.40
CA ASP A 49 1.62 10.96 -1.20
C ASP A 49 2.14 10.26 0.06
N ARG A 50 2.37 8.95 -0.02
CA ARG A 50 2.96 8.19 1.09
C ARG A 50 4.34 8.71 1.45
N ALA A 51 5.19 8.95 0.46
CA ALA A 51 6.53 9.47 0.66
C ALA A 51 6.55 10.85 1.32
N GLU A 52 5.65 11.75 0.92
CA GLU A 52 5.51 13.08 1.52
C GLU A 52 5.04 12.97 2.98
N THR A 53 4.07 12.09 3.25
CA THR A 53 3.57 11.83 4.59
C THR A 53 4.69 11.33 5.51
N THR A 54 5.45 10.33 5.06
CA THR A 54 6.57 9.76 5.82
C THR A 54 7.68 10.78 6.02
N ARG A 55 8.09 11.50 4.97
CA ARG A 55 9.11 12.55 5.07
C ARG A 55 8.70 13.62 6.07
N LYS A 56 7.48 14.12 6.00
CA LYS A 56 6.97 15.14 6.93
C LYS A 56 7.07 14.67 8.38
N ARG A 57 6.62 13.45 8.66
CA ARG A 57 6.69 12.84 10.01
C ARG A 57 8.14 12.73 10.51
N HIS A 58 9.08 12.40 9.62
CA HIS A 58 10.50 12.29 9.99
C HIS A 58 11.11 13.66 10.27
N LEU A 59 10.80 14.66 9.45
CA LEU A 59 11.25 16.04 9.68
C LEU A 59 10.70 16.62 10.99
N GLU A 60 9.45 16.32 11.36
CA GLU A 60 8.82 16.80 12.60
C GLU A 60 9.53 16.33 13.87
N VAL A 61 10.17 15.17 13.83
CA VAL A 61 10.97 14.64 14.95
C VAL A 61 12.47 14.86 14.76
N ASN A 62 12.86 15.72 13.81
CA ASN A 62 14.25 15.99 13.47
C ASN A 62 15.03 14.72 13.07
N ALA A 63 14.40 13.72 12.45
CA ALA A 63 15.10 12.57 11.87
C ALA A 63 15.64 12.94 10.49
N LYS A 64 16.83 12.40 10.17
CA LYS A 64 17.45 12.58 8.83
C LYS A 64 16.66 11.87 7.73
N ILE A 65 16.60 12.45 6.54
CA ILE A 65 15.88 11.89 5.39
C ILE A 65 16.81 10.98 4.58
N ASN A 66 16.91 9.73 5.02
CA ASN A 66 17.85 8.76 4.45
C ASN A 66 17.31 7.32 4.50
N MET A 67 18.09 6.35 4.00
CA MET A 67 17.61 4.98 3.79
C MET A 67 17.41 4.23 5.11
N LEU A 68 18.28 4.44 6.10
CA LEU A 68 18.08 3.88 7.43
C LEU A 68 16.70 4.30 7.98
N ASN A 69 16.46 5.60 8.07
CA ASN A 69 15.25 6.11 8.70
C ASN A 69 13.99 5.77 7.91
N LEU A 70 14.04 5.75 6.57
CA LEU A 70 12.92 5.32 5.74
C LEU A 70 12.42 3.92 6.09
N PHE A 71 13.33 2.99 6.41
CA PHE A 71 13.00 1.58 6.60
C PHE A 71 12.93 1.14 8.07
N THR A 72 13.30 2.00 9.03
CA THR A 72 13.31 1.65 10.47
C THR A 72 12.47 2.55 11.36
N LEU A 73 12.13 3.77 10.95
CA LEU A 73 11.31 4.67 11.75
C LEU A 73 9.84 4.58 11.36
N PHE A 74 8.98 4.64 12.37
CA PHE A 74 7.52 4.80 12.25
C PHE A 74 6.85 3.89 11.22
N HIS A 75 6.91 2.58 11.44
CA HIS A 75 6.19 1.63 10.60
C HIS A 75 4.69 1.94 10.51
N ASP A 76 4.19 2.09 9.28
CA ASP A 76 2.76 2.31 8.99
C ASP A 76 1.92 1.05 9.27
N LEU A 77 2.54 -0.13 9.16
CA LEU A 77 1.88 -1.43 9.23
C LEU A 77 2.62 -2.38 10.18
N PRO A 78 1.91 -3.23 10.94
CA PRO A 78 2.54 -4.31 11.67
C PRO A 78 3.16 -5.33 10.70
N SER A 79 4.10 -6.14 11.20
CA SER A 79 4.68 -7.21 10.39
C SER A 79 3.64 -8.28 10.06
N ASP A 80 3.48 -8.61 8.78
CA ASP A 80 2.73 -9.80 8.38
C ASP A 80 3.54 -11.05 8.75
N PRO A 81 2.99 -12.01 9.51
CA PRO A 81 3.72 -13.19 9.98
C PRO A 81 4.14 -14.15 8.84
N ARG A 82 3.55 -14.02 7.64
CA ARG A 82 3.93 -14.78 6.45
C ARG A 82 5.15 -14.19 5.74
N PHE A 83 5.38 -12.88 5.89
CA PHE A 83 6.43 -12.17 5.19
C PHE A 83 7.81 -12.62 5.66
N ARG A 84 8.70 -12.95 4.70
CA ARG A 84 10.08 -13.32 4.98
C ARG A 84 11.04 -12.48 4.16
N ARG A 85 12.04 -11.91 4.83
CA ARG A 85 13.07 -11.05 4.24
C ARG A 85 14.44 -11.47 4.71
N GLU A 86 15.37 -11.53 3.79
CA GLU A 86 16.81 -11.53 4.06
C GLU A 86 17.30 -10.09 3.95
N LEU A 87 17.63 -9.46 5.08
CA LEU A 87 18.23 -8.12 5.09
C LEU A 87 19.74 -8.26 4.97
N GLN A 88 20.32 -7.69 3.92
CA GLN A 88 21.76 -7.78 3.67
C GLN A 88 22.49 -6.55 4.21
N GLU A 89 21.93 -5.36 3.96
CA GLU A 89 22.53 -4.09 4.37
C GLU A 89 21.42 -3.09 4.73
N ILE A 90 21.65 -2.31 5.79
CA ILE A 90 20.85 -1.12 6.09
C ILE A 90 21.71 -0.07 6.81
N ASN A 91 21.84 1.08 6.18
CA ASN A 91 22.57 2.23 6.72
C ASN A 91 21.97 3.53 6.13
N PRO A 92 22.43 4.72 6.54
CA PRO A 92 21.90 5.98 6.00
C PRO A 92 21.91 6.05 4.46
N GLN A 93 22.92 5.49 3.80
CA GLN A 93 23.05 5.59 2.35
C GLN A 93 22.31 4.50 1.58
N GLU A 94 22.08 3.32 2.15
CA GLU A 94 21.45 2.24 1.38
C GLU A 94 20.66 1.24 2.22
N ARG A 95 19.74 0.57 1.54
CA ARG A 95 19.10 -0.66 2.01
C ARG A 95 19.17 -1.69 0.89
N VAL A 96 19.74 -2.85 1.20
CA VAL A 96 19.84 -4.00 0.29
C VAL A 96 19.20 -5.22 0.95
N SER A 97 18.33 -5.91 0.22
CA SER A 97 17.69 -7.11 0.75
C SER A 97 17.05 -7.96 -0.33
N HIS A 98 16.74 -9.20 0.04
CA HIS A 98 15.80 -10.03 -0.68
C HIS A 98 14.49 -10.22 0.09
N THR A 99 13.36 -10.10 -0.60
CA THR A 99 12.08 -10.60 -0.09
C THR A 99 11.91 -12.04 -0.55
N LEU A 100 11.93 -12.98 0.39
CA LEU A 100 11.85 -14.42 0.14
C LEU A 100 10.40 -14.93 0.11
N VAL A 101 9.50 -14.27 0.86
CA VAL A 101 8.05 -14.52 0.80
C VAL A 101 7.33 -13.19 0.86
N CYS A 102 6.48 -12.94 -0.14
CA CYS A 102 5.66 -11.74 -0.25
C CYS A 102 4.17 -12.13 -0.25
N PRO A 103 3.45 -11.87 0.85
CA PRO A 103 2.02 -12.20 0.93
C PRO A 103 1.19 -11.54 -0.17
N MET A 104 1.61 -10.37 -0.64
CA MET A 104 0.95 -9.69 -1.76
C MET A 104 1.10 -10.47 -3.07
N ALA A 105 2.30 -10.98 -3.35
CA ALA A 105 2.56 -11.79 -4.54
C ALA A 105 1.80 -13.12 -4.48
N ASP A 106 1.73 -13.74 -3.30
CA ASP A 106 1.01 -15.00 -3.08
C ASP A 106 -0.50 -14.82 -3.36
N ILE A 107 -1.15 -13.82 -2.75
CA ILE A 107 -2.59 -13.61 -2.96
C ILE A 107 -2.91 -13.16 -4.39
N TRP A 108 -2.06 -12.33 -5.02
CA TRP A 108 -2.23 -12.04 -6.45
C TRP A 108 -2.04 -13.28 -7.32
N ALA A 109 -1.17 -14.22 -6.95
CA ALA A 109 -1.03 -15.50 -7.67
C ALA A 109 -2.31 -16.34 -7.56
N GLU A 110 -2.87 -16.46 -6.35
CA GLU A 110 -4.12 -17.18 -6.10
C GLU A 110 -5.28 -16.66 -6.95
N TYR A 111 -5.32 -15.35 -7.20
CA TYR A 111 -6.35 -14.69 -8.00
C TYR A 111 -5.99 -14.52 -9.49
N GLY A 112 -4.85 -15.04 -9.94
CA GLY A 112 -4.40 -14.88 -11.34
C GLY A 112 -4.03 -13.45 -11.73
N GLN A 113 -3.70 -12.61 -10.76
CA GLN A 113 -3.44 -11.17 -10.87
C GLN A 113 -1.96 -10.79 -10.81
N LYS A 114 -1.01 -11.73 -10.91
CA LYS A 114 0.43 -11.42 -10.78
C LYS A 114 0.92 -10.31 -11.72
N ALA A 115 0.46 -10.30 -12.97
CA ALA A 115 0.81 -9.27 -13.93
C ALA A 115 0.31 -7.87 -13.49
N ILE A 116 -0.86 -7.80 -12.86
CA ILE A 116 -1.39 -6.56 -12.27
C ILE A 116 -0.55 -6.17 -11.05
N GLY A 117 -0.26 -7.13 -10.17
CA GLY A 117 0.61 -6.93 -9.01
C GLY A 117 2.01 -6.44 -9.36
N ARG A 118 2.56 -6.89 -10.50
CA ARG A 118 3.84 -6.41 -11.01
C ARG A 118 3.83 -4.91 -11.32
N ILE A 119 2.73 -4.39 -11.86
CA ILE A 119 2.56 -2.94 -12.08
C ILE A 119 2.66 -2.20 -10.73
N TYR A 120 2.03 -2.72 -9.67
CA TYR A 120 2.17 -2.12 -8.35
C TYR A 120 3.64 -2.08 -7.92
N CYS A 121 4.34 -3.22 -8.01
CA CYS A 121 5.73 -3.31 -7.60
C CYS A 121 6.66 -2.35 -8.36
N GLU A 122 6.47 -2.22 -9.67
CA GLU A 122 7.28 -1.38 -10.56
C GLU A 122 7.02 0.12 -10.39
N GLU A 123 5.78 0.51 -10.06
CA GLU A 123 5.39 1.93 -10.00
C GLU A 123 5.45 2.48 -8.58
N PHE A 124 4.95 1.73 -7.59
CA PHE A 124 4.85 2.21 -6.21
C PHE A 124 6.21 2.35 -5.54
N HIS A 125 7.06 1.32 -5.59
CA HIS A 125 8.32 1.35 -4.83
C HIS A 125 9.27 2.45 -5.32
N PRO A 126 9.54 2.61 -6.63
CA PRO A 126 10.38 3.71 -7.11
C PRO A 126 9.76 5.06 -6.80
N ALA A 127 8.45 5.25 -7.01
CA ALA A 127 7.79 6.51 -6.71
C ALA A 127 7.89 6.86 -5.22
N CYS A 128 7.58 5.93 -4.33
CA CYS A 128 7.61 6.16 -2.89
C CYS A 128 9.04 6.41 -2.37
N TYR A 129 9.99 5.55 -2.72
CA TYR A 129 11.32 5.61 -2.11
C TYR A 129 12.21 6.70 -2.73
N ASN A 130 12.03 7.02 -4.02
CA ASN A 130 12.71 8.17 -4.63
C ASN A 130 12.15 9.46 -4.08
N HIS A 131 10.82 9.61 -4.11
CA HIS A 131 10.20 10.86 -3.73
C HIS A 131 10.43 11.19 -2.26
N TYR A 132 10.53 10.20 -1.38
CA TYR A 132 10.84 10.40 0.04
C TYR A 132 12.13 11.20 0.22
N ALA A 133 13.20 10.84 -0.48
CA ALA A 133 14.48 11.54 -0.46
C ALA A 133 14.65 12.48 -1.66
N PHE A 134 13.64 13.31 -1.91
CA PHE A 134 13.69 14.43 -2.87
C PHE A 134 14.02 14.02 -4.32
N ASP A 135 13.56 12.82 -4.71
CA ASP A 135 13.82 12.21 -6.01
C ASP A 135 15.32 12.00 -6.30
N LYS A 136 16.12 11.78 -5.24
CA LYS A 136 17.58 11.55 -5.32
C LYS A 136 18.01 10.11 -5.05
N THR A 137 17.09 9.25 -4.63
CA THR A 137 17.34 7.82 -4.47
C THR A 137 17.44 7.14 -5.84
N GLN A 138 18.22 6.06 -5.91
CA GLN A 138 18.19 5.07 -6.97
C GLN A 138 17.51 3.81 -6.42
N VAL A 139 16.35 3.46 -6.97
CA VAL A 139 15.59 2.27 -6.58
C VAL A 139 15.75 1.23 -7.67
N ASN A 140 16.54 0.20 -7.39
CA ASN A 140 16.72 -0.94 -8.27
C ASN A 140 15.87 -2.10 -7.76
N LEU A 141 14.93 -2.53 -8.61
CA LEU A 141 14.07 -3.69 -8.39
C LEU A 141 14.30 -4.67 -9.53
N SER A 142 15.32 -5.52 -9.39
CA SER A 142 15.83 -6.36 -10.50
C SER A 142 15.04 -7.66 -10.68
N LYS A 143 14.46 -8.16 -9.58
CA LYS A 143 13.60 -9.34 -9.51
C LYS A 143 12.36 -9.03 -8.69
N THR A 144 11.25 -9.68 -9.01
CA THR A 144 10.00 -9.55 -8.25
C THR A 144 9.28 -10.89 -8.20
N LEU A 145 8.77 -11.30 -7.04
CA LEU A 145 7.95 -12.52 -6.91
C LEU A 145 6.65 -12.50 -7.74
N THR A 146 6.26 -11.34 -8.27
CA THR A 146 5.16 -11.18 -9.22
C THR A 146 5.56 -11.50 -10.67
N GLN A 147 6.86 -11.66 -10.95
CA GLN A 147 7.39 -12.11 -12.23
C GLN A 147 7.58 -13.63 -12.24
N ASP A 148 7.15 -14.28 -13.32
CA ASP A 148 7.38 -15.70 -13.51
C ASP A 148 8.89 -16.01 -13.62
N GLY A 149 9.33 -16.98 -12.83
CA GLY A 149 10.72 -17.46 -12.81
C GLY A 149 11.62 -16.79 -11.77
N ASP A 150 11.19 -15.71 -11.14
CA ASP A 150 11.93 -15.07 -10.04
C ASP A 150 11.66 -15.78 -8.71
N GLU A 151 12.73 -16.05 -7.95
CA GLU A 151 12.65 -16.80 -6.67
C GLU A 151 12.53 -15.88 -5.44
N TYR A 152 12.79 -14.59 -5.61
CA TYR A 152 12.75 -13.57 -4.56
C TYR A 152 12.62 -12.18 -5.21
N CYS A 153 12.15 -11.19 -4.46
CA CYS A 153 12.29 -9.80 -4.88
C CYS A 153 13.67 -9.28 -4.51
N ASP A 154 14.38 -8.63 -5.44
CA ASP A 154 15.69 -8.03 -5.19
C ASP A 154 15.57 -6.52 -5.10
N PHE A 155 15.74 -5.98 -3.90
CA PHE A 155 15.67 -4.54 -3.63
C PHE A 155 17.04 -3.99 -3.30
N ASN A 156 17.50 -3.04 -4.11
CA ASN A 156 18.66 -2.21 -3.80
C ASN A 156 18.26 -0.73 -3.91
N VAL A 157 18.17 -0.07 -2.76
CA VAL A 157 17.69 1.31 -2.63
C VAL A 157 18.82 2.16 -2.08
N ILE A 158 19.29 3.12 -2.88
CA ILE A 158 20.55 3.84 -2.63
C ILE A 158 20.33 5.35 -2.66
N LEU A 159 20.85 6.06 -1.67
CA LEU A 159 20.99 7.51 -1.61
C LEU A 159 22.45 7.85 -1.34
N ARG A 160 23.13 8.50 -2.29
CA ARG A 160 24.53 8.87 -2.16
C ARG A 160 24.68 10.36 -1.82
N PRO A 161 25.43 10.74 -0.76
CA PRO A 161 25.68 12.15 -0.46
C PRO A 161 26.30 12.92 -1.64
N GLU A 162 27.09 12.27 -2.47
CA GLU A 162 27.78 12.86 -3.62
C GLU A 162 26.82 13.30 -4.73
N THR A 163 25.62 12.71 -4.80
CA THR A 163 24.60 13.07 -5.78
C THR A 163 23.60 14.10 -5.25
N LEU A 164 23.72 14.50 -3.98
CA LEU A 164 22.84 15.48 -3.36
C LEU A 164 23.31 16.91 -3.63
N PRO A 165 22.36 17.83 -3.92
CA PRO A 165 22.57 19.27 -3.75
C PRO A 165 23.10 19.60 -2.35
N GLU A 166 23.97 20.62 -2.24
CA GLU A 166 24.63 21.00 -0.97
C GLU A 166 23.64 21.33 0.16
N ASP A 167 22.48 21.90 -0.17
CA ASP A 167 21.42 22.24 0.77
C ASP A 167 20.68 21.01 1.32
N LEU A 168 20.67 19.88 0.60
CA LEU A 168 20.03 18.65 1.04
C LEU A 168 20.95 17.73 1.85
N LYS A 169 22.28 17.85 1.70
CA LYS A 169 23.23 17.04 2.48
C LYS A 169 22.99 17.10 4.00
N PRO A 170 22.89 18.28 4.66
CA PRO A 170 22.60 18.35 6.09
C PRO A 170 21.21 17.81 6.46
N VAL A 171 20.25 17.81 5.55
CA VAL A 171 18.89 17.28 5.79
C VAL A 171 18.90 15.74 5.76
N CYS A 172 19.70 15.16 4.86
CA CYS A 172 19.75 13.71 4.64
C CYS A 172 20.79 13.00 5.52
N PHE A 173 21.89 13.66 5.88
CA PHE A 173 23.04 12.99 6.48
C PHE A 173 23.59 13.77 7.67
N ALA A 174 23.80 13.07 8.78
CA ALA A 174 24.26 13.66 10.04
C ALA A 174 25.68 14.23 9.91
N GLU A 175 26.57 13.61 9.13
CA GLU A 175 27.95 14.09 9.00
C GLU A 175 28.08 15.45 8.29
N TYR A 176 27.00 15.92 7.62
CA TYR A 176 26.94 17.23 6.97
C TYR A 176 26.17 18.28 7.79
N ASP A 177 25.66 17.93 8.98
CA ASP A 177 24.97 18.84 9.89
C ASP A 177 25.69 18.88 11.25
N PRO A 178 26.66 19.80 11.43
CA PRO A 178 27.45 19.90 12.65
C PRO A 178 26.65 20.19 13.93
N CYS A 179 25.42 20.68 13.77
CA CYS A 179 24.53 20.99 14.90
C CYS A 179 23.54 19.85 15.17
N TYR A 180 23.56 18.78 14.36
CA TYR A 180 22.65 17.67 14.52
C TYR A 180 22.84 16.99 15.87
N ARG A 181 21.70 16.75 16.53
CA ARG A 181 21.61 15.86 17.67
C ARG A 181 20.57 14.81 17.34
N GLU A 182 20.97 13.56 17.47
CA GLU A 182 20.07 12.44 17.24
C GLU A 182 18.83 12.59 18.14
N PRO A 183 17.62 12.60 17.57
CA PRO A 183 16.40 12.76 18.35
C PRO A 183 16.10 11.49 19.14
N GLU A 184 15.50 11.66 20.31
CA GLU A 184 14.87 10.54 21.00
C GLU A 184 13.55 10.22 20.30
N ILE A 185 13.50 9.09 19.59
CA ILE A 185 12.31 8.68 18.86
C ILE A 185 11.39 7.88 19.79
N PRO A 186 10.15 8.34 20.04
CA PRO A 186 9.21 7.57 20.85
C PRO A 186 8.84 6.28 20.12
N HIS A 187 8.75 5.19 20.88
CA HIS A 187 8.12 3.98 20.36
C HIS A 187 6.62 4.25 20.17
N VAL A 188 6.14 4.10 18.94
CA VAL A 188 4.71 4.22 18.61
C VAL A 188 4.25 2.85 18.15
N GLU A 189 3.34 2.25 18.91
CA GLU A 189 2.73 0.98 18.53
C GLU A 189 1.95 1.13 17.23
N THR A 190 2.12 0.16 16.33
CA THR A 190 1.48 0.20 15.01
C THR A 190 0.09 -0.44 15.07
N ASP A 191 -0.94 0.36 14.81
CA ASP A 191 -2.32 -0.11 14.67
C ASP A 191 -2.56 -0.58 13.22
N GLY A 192 -2.60 -1.89 13.01
CA GLY A 192 -2.78 -2.47 11.68
C GLY A 192 -4.09 -2.08 11.01
N LYS A 193 -5.19 -1.96 11.77
CA LYS A 193 -6.49 -1.57 11.23
C LYS A 193 -6.44 -0.14 10.70
N LYS A 194 -5.94 0.81 11.50
CA LYS A 194 -5.80 2.21 11.06
C LYS A 194 -4.80 2.37 9.92
N GLY A 195 -3.67 1.66 9.99
CA GLY A 195 -2.64 1.69 8.95
C GLY A 195 -3.15 1.19 7.61
N PHE A 196 -3.78 0.01 7.59
CA PHE A 196 -4.36 -0.54 6.36
C PHE A 196 -5.55 0.29 5.86
N ALA A 197 -6.41 0.83 6.74
CA ALA A 197 -7.49 1.74 6.35
C ALA A 197 -6.95 2.96 5.59
N LEU A 198 -5.96 3.66 6.18
CA LEU A 198 -5.30 4.82 5.56
C LEU A 198 -4.74 4.47 4.18
N LEU A 199 -3.96 3.38 4.07
CA LEU A 199 -3.35 2.99 2.80
C LEU A 199 -4.38 2.57 1.76
N SER A 200 -5.46 1.89 2.18
CA SER A 200 -6.52 1.44 1.28
C SER A 200 -7.31 2.63 0.71
N VAL A 201 -7.64 3.62 1.54
CA VAL A 201 -8.31 4.85 1.10
C VAL A 201 -7.43 5.64 0.14
N LYS A 202 -6.16 5.85 0.48
CA LYS A 202 -5.21 6.55 -0.43
C LYS A 202 -5.12 5.85 -1.78
N LEU A 203 -4.87 4.54 -1.77
CA LEU A 203 -4.70 3.75 -2.99
C LEU A 203 -5.94 3.80 -3.88
N TYR A 204 -7.11 3.55 -3.29
CA TYR A 204 -8.38 3.64 -3.98
C TYR A 204 -8.63 5.04 -4.55
N PHE A 205 -8.40 6.08 -3.75
CA PHE A 205 -8.61 7.46 -4.15
C PHE A 205 -7.79 7.81 -5.40
N TYR A 206 -6.50 7.48 -5.44
CA TYR A 206 -5.68 7.79 -6.61
C TYR A 206 -6.11 7.00 -7.85
N LEU A 207 -6.51 5.73 -7.69
CA LEU A 207 -7.07 4.94 -8.79
C LEU A 207 -8.34 5.59 -9.35
N LEU A 208 -9.27 6.02 -8.50
CA LEU A 208 -10.49 6.71 -8.91
C LEU A 208 -10.19 8.07 -9.56
N LYS A 209 -9.38 8.90 -8.90
CA LYS A 209 -9.01 10.25 -9.36
C LYS A 209 -8.41 10.21 -10.75
N TYR A 210 -7.43 9.33 -11.00
CA TYR A 210 -6.78 9.27 -12.30
C TYR A 210 -7.59 8.53 -13.37
N ALA A 211 -8.47 7.60 -12.98
CA ALA A 211 -9.47 7.06 -13.89
C ALA A 211 -10.44 8.17 -14.35
N ALA A 212 -10.95 8.99 -13.44
CA ALA A 212 -11.83 10.12 -13.76
C ALA A 212 -11.12 11.18 -14.60
N LEU A 213 -9.93 11.62 -14.19
CA LEU A 213 -9.17 12.68 -14.85
C LEU A 213 -8.75 12.31 -16.28
N GLN A 214 -8.30 11.08 -16.51
CA GLN A 214 -7.72 10.69 -17.79
C GLN A 214 -8.72 10.01 -18.73
N LEU A 215 -9.74 9.35 -18.18
CA LEU A 215 -10.65 8.46 -18.91
C LEU A 215 -12.12 8.86 -18.76
N GLY A 216 -12.42 9.89 -17.96
CA GLY A 216 -13.78 10.38 -17.73
C GLY A 216 -14.70 9.33 -17.12
N GLU A 217 -15.97 9.36 -17.49
CA GLU A 217 -16.99 8.45 -16.95
C GLU A 217 -16.68 6.98 -17.26
N ALA A 218 -16.05 6.68 -18.40
CA ALA A 218 -15.65 5.31 -18.73
C ALA A 218 -14.63 4.75 -17.70
N GLY A 219 -13.71 5.59 -17.23
CA GLY A 219 -12.78 5.26 -16.16
C GLY A 219 -13.47 5.05 -14.82
N VAL A 220 -14.35 5.99 -14.43
CA VAL A 220 -15.13 5.87 -13.20
C VAL A 220 -15.95 4.58 -13.19
N GLN A 221 -16.63 4.26 -14.29
CA GLN A 221 -17.42 3.05 -14.41
C GLN A 221 -16.57 1.77 -14.28
N ALA A 222 -15.37 1.75 -14.85
CA ALA A 222 -14.45 0.62 -14.67
C ALA A 222 -13.98 0.47 -13.21
N VAL A 223 -13.78 1.57 -12.49
CA VAL A 223 -13.48 1.53 -11.05
C VAL A 223 -14.66 0.98 -10.24
N ARG A 224 -15.89 1.43 -10.52
CA ARG A 224 -17.11 0.91 -9.86
C ARG A 224 -17.24 -0.60 -10.07
N GLU A 225 -17.05 -1.08 -11.29
CA GLU A 225 -17.11 -2.51 -11.57
C GLU A 225 -15.99 -3.30 -10.90
N GLY A 226 -14.78 -2.73 -10.82
CA GLY A 226 -13.69 -3.31 -10.04
C GLY A 226 -14.02 -3.41 -8.55
N LEU A 227 -14.63 -2.39 -7.96
CA LEU A 227 -15.12 -2.41 -6.57
C LEU A 227 -16.19 -3.49 -6.35
N ASN A 228 -17.14 -3.61 -7.28
CA ASN A 228 -18.19 -4.64 -7.20
C ASN A 228 -17.59 -6.07 -7.23
N GLN A 229 -16.64 -6.32 -8.14
CA GLN A 229 -15.93 -7.60 -8.22
C GLN A 229 -15.08 -7.87 -6.98
N PHE A 230 -14.46 -6.84 -6.43
CA PHE A 230 -13.71 -6.93 -5.18
C PHE A 230 -14.62 -7.28 -4.00
N ALA A 231 -15.80 -6.67 -3.88
CA ALA A 231 -16.77 -7.01 -2.84
C ALA A 231 -17.21 -8.47 -2.90
N ASP A 232 -17.52 -8.97 -4.11
CA ASP A 232 -17.91 -10.37 -4.31
C ASP A 232 -16.78 -11.33 -3.87
N ALA A 233 -15.56 -11.04 -4.31
CA ALA A 233 -14.37 -11.82 -3.98
C ALA A 233 -14.03 -11.81 -2.49
N MET A 234 -14.19 -10.66 -1.82
CA MET A 234 -13.98 -10.53 -0.39
C MET A 234 -15.04 -11.28 0.41
N GLY A 235 -16.30 -11.23 -0.02
CA GLY A 235 -17.36 -12.01 0.60
C GLY A 235 -17.08 -13.52 0.53
N ASP A 236 -16.69 -14.02 -0.64
CA ASP A 236 -16.30 -15.44 -0.80
C ASP A 236 -15.08 -15.80 0.08
N LEU A 237 -14.08 -14.91 0.15
CA LEU A 237 -12.88 -15.11 0.96
C LEU A 237 -13.19 -15.15 2.47
N PHE A 238 -14.04 -14.24 2.95
CA PHE A 238 -14.45 -14.18 4.35
C PHE A 238 -15.29 -15.40 4.74
N LEU A 239 -16.26 -15.80 3.93
CA LEU A 239 -17.06 -16.99 4.18
C LEU A 239 -16.17 -18.25 4.27
N LYS A 240 -15.20 -18.38 3.36
CA LYS A 240 -14.23 -19.48 3.39
C LYS A 240 -13.37 -19.48 4.67
N ARG A 241 -12.71 -18.35 4.98
CA ARG A 241 -11.78 -18.26 6.11
C ARG A 241 -12.48 -18.38 7.46
N ALA A 242 -13.67 -17.78 7.60
CA ALA A 242 -14.48 -17.94 8.81
C ALA A 242 -14.87 -19.41 9.01
N ALA A 243 -15.29 -20.11 7.95
CA ALA A 243 -15.63 -21.53 8.03
C ALA A 243 -14.44 -22.42 8.42
N GLU A 244 -13.25 -22.16 7.86
CA GLU A 244 -12.00 -22.87 8.22
C GLU A 244 -11.64 -22.71 9.70
N ASP A 245 -12.03 -21.58 10.30
CA ASP A 245 -11.78 -21.25 11.71
C ASP A 245 -12.96 -21.57 12.64
N GLY A 246 -14.08 -22.09 12.12
CA GLY A 246 -15.29 -22.36 12.90
C GLY A 246 -15.98 -21.09 13.41
N LEU A 247 -15.79 -19.96 12.73
CA LEU A 247 -16.38 -18.66 13.03
C LEU A 247 -17.55 -18.34 12.08
N ALA A 248 -18.42 -17.42 12.49
CA ALA A 248 -19.44 -16.81 11.63
C ALA A 248 -18.95 -15.47 11.10
N VAL A 249 -19.36 -15.12 9.87
CA VAL A 249 -19.12 -13.78 9.31
C VAL A 249 -20.20 -12.84 9.85
N ASP A 250 -19.91 -12.16 10.95
CA ASP A 250 -20.74 -11.10 11.53
C ASP A 250 -20.09 -9.72 11.35
N ARG A 251 -20.74 -8.67 11.87
CA ARG A 251 -20.20 -7.30 11.81
C ARG A 251 -18.85 -7.15 12.51
N ALA A 252 -18.60 -7.88 13.60
CA ALA A 252 -17.32 -7.83 14.30
C ALA A 252 -16.22 -8.49 13.47
N TYR A 253 -16.51 -9.66 12.87
CA TYR A 253 -15.61 -10.34 11.96
C TYR A 253 -15.21 -9.44 10.79
N VAL A 254 -16.18 -8.81 10.12
CA VAL A 254 -15.86 -7.93 8.99
C VAL A 254 -15.04 -6.73 9.45
N ARG A 255 -15.41 -6.09 10.56
CA ARG A 255 -14.66 -4.95 11.12
C ARG A 255 -13.20 -5.32 11.41
N ASP A 256 -12.95 -6.50 11.97
CA ASP A 256 -11.60 -6.92 12.36
C ASP A 256 -10.75 -7.34 11.15
N ASN A 257 -11.38 -7.75 10.03
CA ASN A 257 -10.70 -8.37 8.89
C ASN A 257 -10.73 -7.56 7.58
N LEU A 258 -11.45 -6.44 7.53
CA LEU A 258 -11.52 -5.51 6.40
C LEU A 258 -10.79 -4.20 6.75
N PRO A 259 -10.00 -3.58 5.86
CA PRO A 259 -9.31 -2.32 6.18
C PRO A 259 -10.26 -1.17 6.53
N VAL A 260 -11.17 -0.83 5.64
CA VAL A 260 -12.21 0.19 5.87
C VAL A 260 -13.40 -0.40 6.60
N ASP A 261 -14.10 0.39 7.42
CA ASP A 261 -15.38 -0.05 7.98
C ASP A 261 -16.47 -0.14 6.90
N LEU A 262 -17.48 -0.99 7.13
CA LEU A 262 -18.65 -1.07 6.24
C LEU A 262 -19.46 0.22 6.27
N ASP A 263 -19.45 0.95 7.39
CA ASP A 263 -19.93 2.32 7.44
C ASP A 263 -18.74 3.28 7.28
N THR A 264 -18.57 3.81 6.07
CA THR A 264 -17.49 4.77 5.75
C THR A 264 -17.57 6.08 6.56
N GLN A 265 -18.65 6.34 7.31
CA GLN A 265 -18.71 7.46 8.25
C GLN A 265 -17.82 7.25 9.48
N VAL A 266 -17.53 6.00 9.86
CA VAL A 266 -16.66 5.68 11.01
C VAL A 266 -15.27 6.30 10.81
N ASP A 267 -14.78 6.28 9.58
CA ASP A 267 -13.48 6.83 9.17
C ASP A 267 -13.62 8.21 8.50
N ALA A 268 -14.68 8.99 8.80
CA ALA A 268 -14.95 10.26 8.11
C ALA A 268 -13.74 11.22 7.99
N PRO A 269 -12.90 11.43 9.04
CA PRO A 269 -11.73 12.29 8.92
C PRO A 269 -10.69 11.82 7.90
N LEU A 270 -10.58 10.50 7.70
CA LEU A 270 -9.71 9.92 6.67
C LEU A 270 -10.24 10.26 5.27
N TRP A 271 -11.55 10.15 5.08
CA TRP A 271 -12.20 10.44 3.80
C TRP A 271 -12.22 11.93 3.46
N GLU A 272 -12.22 12.84 4.43
CA GLU A 272 -12.19 14.29 4.18
C GLU A 272 -10.94 14.72 3.42
N ALA A 273 -9.77 14.14 3.74
CA ALA A 273 -8.52 14.40 3.02
C ALA A 273 -8.51 13.83 1.59
N TYR A 274 -9.40 12.89 1.30
CA TYR A 274 -9.50 12.14 0.05
C TYR A 274 -10.92 12.19 -0.54
N GLY A 275 -11.62 13.31 -0.33
CA GLY A 275 -13.06 13.44 -0.59
C GLY A 275 -13.44 13.80 -2.04
N ASP A 276 -12.48 14.22 -2.86
CA ASP A 276 -12.72 14.54 -4.26
C ASP A 276 -13.29 13.34 -5.03
N TYR A 277 -13.97 13.61 -6.16
CA TYR A 277 -14.59 12.58 -7.01
C TYR A 277 -15.64 11.71 -6.31
N ASN A 278 -16.20 12.18 -5.19
CA ASN A 278 -17.15 11.42 -4.38
C ASN A 278 -16.59 10.05 -3.93
N ALA A 279 -15.26 9.95 -3.71
CA ALA A 279 -14.59 8.68 -3.42
C ALA A 279 -15.26 7.89 -2.29
N ARG A 280 -15.61 8.56 -1.18
CA ARG A 280 -16.30 7.90 -0.06
C ARG A 280 -17.65 7.31 -0.48
N GLY A 281 -18.46 8.09 -1.20
CA GLY A 281 -19.80 7.65 -1.62
C GLY A 281 -19.74 6.49 -2.61
N GLU A 282 -18.76 6.52 -3.51
CA GLU A 282 -18.49 5.42 -4.46
C GLU A 282 -18.01 4.15 -3.71
N MET A 283 -17.10 4.26 -2.74
CA MET A 283 -16.68 3.12 -1.90
C MET A 283 -17.86 2.54 -1.09
N GLN A 284 -18.66 3.39 -0.46
CA GLN A 284 -19.82 2.97 0.33
C GLN A 284 -20.78 2.13 -0.54
N LYS A 285 -21.19 2.69 -1.68
CA LYS A 285 -22.22 2.10 -2.53
C LYS A 285 -21.73 0.86 -3.29
N GLU A 286 -20.56 0.96 -3.92
CA GLU A 286 -20.11 -0.06 -4.88
C GLU A 286 -19.31 -1.19 -4.23
N PHE A 287 -18.83 -0.98 -2.99
CA PHE A 287 -18.09 -2.00 -2.24
C PHE A 287 -18.74 -2.35 -0.90
N CYS A 288 -18.90 -1.39 0.02
CA CYS A 288 -19.33 -1.71 1.39
C CYS A 288 -20.76 -2.27 1.44
N ASP A 289 -21.72 -1.62 0.80
CA ASP A 289 -23.13 -2.07 0.78
C ASP A 289 -23.26 -3.45 0.10
N ARG A 290 -22.52 -3.65 -0.99
CA ARG A 290 -22.50 -4.92 -1.71
C ARG A 290 -21.86 -6.04 -0.90
N LEU A 291 -20.75 -5.77 -0.21
CA LEU A 291 -20.10 -6.75 0.65
C LEU A 291 -21.01 -7.15 1.80
N ALA A 292 -21.69 -6.18 2.42
CA ALA A 292 -22.67 -6.43 3.48
C ALA A 292 -23.82 -7.33 2.99
N GLU A 293 -24.38 -7.06 1.82
CA GLU A 293 -25.38 -7.92 1.18
C GLU A 293 -24.84 -9.34 0.92
N LYS A 294 -23.64 -9.44 0.35
CA LYS A 294 -22.98 -10.70 0.00
C LYS A 294 -22.76 -11.62 1.21
N VAL A 295 -22.47 -11.06 2.37
CA VAL A 295 -22.23 -11.81 3.62
C VAL A 295 -23.45 -11.82 4.57
N GLY A 296 -24.54 -11.13 4.21
CA GLY A 296 -25.83 -11.18 4.89
C GLY A 296 -25.94 -10.36 6.18
N ILE A 297 -25.32 -9.17 6.25
CA ILE A 297 -25.25 -8.31 7.46
C ILE A 297 -25.65 -6.85 7.25
#